data_AF-A0A3C1DLP5-F1
#
_entry.id   AF-A0A3C1DLP5-F1
#
_cell.length_a   1.000
_cell.length_b   1.000
_cell.length_c   1.000
_cell.angle_alpha   90.00
_cell.angle_beta   90.00
_cell.angle_gamma   90.00
#
_symmetry.space_group_name_H-M   'P 1'
#
loop_
_entity.id
_entity.type
_entity.pdbx_description
1 polymer ?
#
loop_
_entity_poly.entity_id
_entity_poly.type
_entity_poly.pdbx_seq_one_letter_code
_entity_poly.pdbx_strand_id
1 'polypeptide(L)'
;SSFFEIGNDFARSMVTGLARINGFSVGVLSNQPASAAGTISPDACQKAIRLLVLCDSFDIPVVSLQDTPGFMVGTKVEHGGLLDASMRFLQAW
;
A
#
# COMPACT_ATOMS: atom_id res chain seq x y z
N SER A 1 -10.31 -6.84 17.34
CA SER A 1 -9.37 -6.67 16.20
C SER A 1 -8.20 -5.82 16.69
N SER A 2 -6.96 -6.21 16.42
CA SER A 2 -5.74 -5.47 16.81
C SER A 2 -5.27 -4.48 15.75
N PHE A 3 -5.96 -4.39 14.62
CA PHE A 3 -5.55 -3.58 13.47
C PHE A 3 -5.67 -2.09 13.76
N PHE A 4 -4.61 -1.35 13.46
CA PHE A 4 -4.51 0.09 13.49
C PHE A 4 -4.19 0.61 12.09
N GLU A 5 -5.19 1.20 11.45
CA GLU A 5 -5.05 1.73 10.09
C GLU A 5 -4.27 3.05 10.08
N ILE A 6 -3.39 3.20 9.09
CA ILE A 6 -2.56 4.38 8.88
C ILE A 6 -2.97 5.02 7.55
N GLY A 7 -3.34 6.30 7.59
CA GLY A 7 -3.65 7.08 6.39
C GLY A 7 -4.97 6.70 5.71
N ASN A 8 -6.00 6.31 6.47
CA ASN A 8 -7.32 5.89 5.95
C ASN A 8 -7.92 6.86 4.91
N ASP A 9 -7.79 8.17 5.10
CA ASP A 9 -8.36 9.17 4.19
C ASP A 9 -7.52 9.44 2.92
N PHE A 10 -6.30 8.90 2.84
CA PHE A 10 -5.38 9.06 1.71
C PHE A 10 -5.30 7.76 0.90
N ALA A 11 -5.35 7.87 -0.43
CA ALA A 11 -5.23 6.74 -1.36
C ALA A 11 -6.05 5.51 -0.94
N ARG A 12 -7.38 5.68 -0.82
CA ARG A 12 -8.32 4.67 -0.28
C ARG A 12 -8.34 3.33 -1.02
N SER A 13 -7.78 3.22 -2.23
CA SER A 13 -7.59 1.93 -2.94
C SER A 13 -6.49 1.06 -2.32
N MET A 14 -5.69 1.62 -1.41
CA MET A 14 -4.63 0.93 -0.67
C MET A 14 -4.84 1.12 0.84
N VAL A 15 -5.02 0.02 1.54
CA VAL A 15 -5.11 -0.05 3.00
C VAL A 15 -3.71 -0.37 3.53
N THR A 16 -3.26 0.43 4.49
CA THR A 16 -2.00 0.25 5.20
C THR A 16 -2.23 0.33 6.69
N GLY A 17 -1.56 -0.49 7.48
CA GLY A 17 -1.63 -0.37 8.93
C GLY A 17 -0.76 -1.37 9.66
N LEU A 18 -0.84 -1.34 10.98
CA LEU A 18 -0.16 -2.29 11.87
C LEU A 18 -1.19 -3.20 12.52
N ALA A 19 -0.85 -4.45 12.75
CA ALA A 19 -1.69 -5.39 13.47
C ALA A 19 -0.84 -6.32 14.34
N ARG A 20 -1.50 -7.26 15.01
CA ARG A 20 -0.84 -8.41 15.65
C ARG A 20 -1.40 -9.73 15.15
N ILE A 21 -0.52 -10.67 14.84
CA ILE A 21 -0.83 -12.09 14.58
C ILE A 21 -0.11 -12.92 15.63
N ASN A 22 -0.85 -13.69 16.42
CA ASN A 22 -0.30 -14.49 17.53
C ASN A 22 0.61 -13.70 18.49
N GLY A 23 0.28 -12.42 18.71
CA GLY A 23 1.06 -11.52 19.57
C GLY A 23 2.25 -10.83 18.88
N PHE A 24 2.68 -11.29 17.70
CA PHE A 24 3.75 -10.65 16.91
C PHE A 24 3.22 -9.46 16.12
N SER A 25 3.96 -8.35 16.12
CA SER A 25 3.63 -7.17 15.32
C SER A 25 3.78 -7.50 13.83
N VAL A 26 2.82 -7.07 13.01
CA VAL A 26 2.87 -7.19 11.55
C VAL A 26 2.44 -5.88 10.90
N GLY A 27 3.08 -5.53 9.78
CA GLY A 27 2.55 -4.56 8.83
C GLY A 27 1.50 -5.22 7.95
N VAL A 28 0.43 -4.51 7.62
CA VAL A 28 -0.63 -4.99 6.74
C VAL A 28 -0.72 -4.06 5.55
N LEU A 29 -0.48 -4.60 4.35
CA LEU A 29 -0.69 -3.93 3.08
C LEU A 29 -1.80 -4.65 2.31
N SER A 30 -2.82 -3.93 1.86
CA SER A 30 -3.95 -4.54 1.16
C SER A 30 -4.55 -3.61 0.12
N ASN A 31 -4.97 -4.17 -1.00
CA ASN A 31 -5.80 -3.44 -1.95
C ASN A 31 -7.26 -3.41 -1.45
N GLN A 32 -7.97 -2.32 -1.71
CA GLN A 32 -9.39 -2.17 -1.37
C GLN A 32 -10.24 -2.11 -2.66
N PRO A 33 -10.82 -3.24 -3.10
CA PRO A 33 -11.63 -3.30 -4.32
C PRO A 33 -12.82 -2.34 -4.32
N ALA A 34 -13.40 -2.04 -3.16
CA ALA A 34 -14.51 -1.08 -3.06
C ALA A 34 -14.10 0.37 -3.38
N SER A 35 -12.80 0.66 -3.45
CA SER A 35 -12.25 1.97 -3.81
C SER A 35 -11.40 1.86 -5.08
N ALA A 36 -11.88 2.47 -6.17
CA ALA A 36 -11.21 2.46 -7.47
C ALA A 36 -10.79 1.05 -7.94
N ALA A 37 -11.64 0.03 -7.66
CA ALA A 37 -11.40 -1.37 -8.00
C ALA A 37 -10.09 -1.96 -7.44
N GLY A 38 -9.51 -1.36 -6.38
CA GLY A 38 -8.22 -1.81 -5.83
C GLY A 38 -7.02 -1.50 -6.74
N THR A 39 -7.19 -0.59 -7.70
CA THR A 39 -6.10 -0.16 -8.60
C THR A 39 -4.98 0.56 -7.86
N ILE A 40 -3.76 0.37 -8.34
CA ILE A 40 -2.56 1.00 -7.78
C ILE A 40 -2.29 2.31 -8.53
N SER A 41 -2.55 3.44 -7.87
CA SER A 41 -2.26 4.79 -8.34
C SER A 41 -0.90 5.29 -7.80
N PRO A 42 -0.37 6.44 -8.28
CA PRO A 42 0.85 7.01 -7.73
C PRO A 42 0.76 7.28 -6.21
N ASP A 43 -0.39 7.76 -5.74
CA ASP A 43 -0.65 8.01 -4.32
C ASP A 43 -0.70 6.71 -3.51
N ALA A 44 -1.29 5.64 -4.08
CA ALA A 44 -1.30 4.32 -3.48
C ALA A 44 0.12 3.75 -3.34
N CYS A 45 0.98 3.92 -4.36
CA CYS A 45 2.40 3.56 -4.29
C CYS A 45 3.09 4.31 -3.14
N GLN A 46 2.92 5.64 -3.05
CA GLN A 46 3.54 6.43 -1.98
C GLN A 46 3.06 6.00 -0.58
N LYS A 47 1.76 5.70 -0.43
CA LYS A 47 1.20 5.19 0.82
C LYS A 47 1.81 3.84 1.20
N ALA A 48 1.89 2.91 0.25
CA ALA A 48 2.49 1.60 0.46
C ALA A 48 3.97 1.69 0.83
N ILE A 49 4.76 2.48 0.11
CA ILE A 49 6.20 2.69 0.38
C ILE A 49 6.44 3.17 1.80
N ARG A 50 5.62 4.09 2.32
CA ARG A 50 5.76 4.59 3.71
C ARG A 50 5.57 3.47 4.73
N LEU A 51 4.61 2.58 4.51
CA LEU A 51 4.44 1.41 5.38
C LEU A 51 5.62 0.45 5.26
N LEU A 52 6.08 0.15 4.05
CA LEU A 52 7.16 -0.79 3.81
C LEU A 52 8.47 -0.33 4.44
N VAL A 53 8.85 0.93 4.20
CA VAL A 53 10.04 1.53 4.82
C VAL A 53 9.94 1.54 6.34
N LEU A 54 8.76 1.83 6.89
CA LEU A 54 8.54 1.74 8.34
C LEU A 54 8.75 0.31 8.83
N CYS A 55 8.15 -0.68 8.17
CA CYS A 55 8.24 -2.07 8.60
C CYS A 55 9.68 -2.61 8.51
N ASP A 56 10.37 -2.32 7.41
CA ASP A 56 11.77 -2.66 7.18
C ASP A 56 12.68 -2.02 8.25
N SER A 57 12.49 -0.73 8.55
CA SER A 57 13.31 -0.01 9.54
C SER A 57 13.20 -0.55 10.97
N PHE A 58 12.16 -1.32 11.29
CA PHE A 58 11.87 -1.82 12.63
C PHE A 58 11.76 -3.35 12.69
N ASP A 59 12.22 -4.06 11.67
CA ASP A 59 12.17 -5.52 11.56
C ASP A 59 10.74 -6.09 11.76
N ILE A 60 9.74 -5.37 11.28
CA ILE A 60 8.33 -5.78 11.35
C ILE A 60 7.98 -6.56 10.08
N PRO A 61 7.54 -7.82 10.16
CA PRO A 61 7.11 -8.58 8.98
C PRO A 61 5.85 -7.99 8.36
N VAL A 62 5.76 -8.02 7.04
CA VAL A 62 4.62 -7.49 6.26
C VAL A 62 3.73 -8.63 5.77
N VAL A 63 2.44 -8.47 5.94
CA VAL A 63 1.39 -9.32 5.36
C VAL A 63 0.73 -8.55 4.22
N SER A 64 0.75 -9.15 3.03
CA SER A 64 0.11 -8.61 1.83
C SER A 64 -1.20 -9.33 1.53
N LEU A 65 -2.28 -8.57 1.33
CA LEU A 65 -3.54 -9.07 0.81
C LEU A 65 -3.79 -8.46 -0.58
N GLN A 66 -3.48 -9.26 -1.61
CA GLN A 66 -3.48 -8.83 -3.00
C GLN A 66 -4.83 -9.10 -3.64
N ASP A 67 -5.56 -8.04 -3.95
CA ASP A 67 -6.78 -8.06 -4.75
C ASP A 67 -6.82 -6.80 -5.62
N THR A 68 -6.02 -6.85 -6.69
CA THR A 68 -5.83 -5.72 -7.59
C THR A 68 -5.87 -6.17 -9.04
N PRO A 69 -6.50 -5.38 -9.94
CA PRO A 69 -6.36 -5.56 -11.37
C PRO A 69 -5.00 -5.07 -11.89
N GLY A 70 -4.21 -4.35 -11.07
CA GLY A 70 -2.91 -3.79 -11.42
C GLY A 70 -2.84 -2.27 -11.25
N PHE A 71 -1.88 -1.66 -11.95
CA PHE A 71 -1.68 -0.20 -11.94
C PHE A 71 -2.81 0.53 -12.66
N MET A 72 -3.19 1.70 -12.16
CA MET A 72 -4.16 2.57 -12.81
C MET A 72 -3.60 3.05 -14.16
N VAL A 73 -4.39 2.99 -15.22
CA VAL A 73 -3.99 3.48 -16.55
C VAL A 73 -4.71 4.77 -16.91
N GLY A 74 -4.01 5.68 -17.59
CA GLY A 74 -4.61 6.90 -18.17
C GLY A 74 -3.68 8.11 -18.15
N THR A 75 -3.87 9.03 -19.10
CA THR A 75 -2.97 10.19 -19.31
C THR A 75 -2.72 11.02 -18.05
N LYS A 76 -3.72 11.17 -17.17
CA LYS A 76 -3.57 11.93 -15.92
C LYS A 76 -2.60 11.28 -14.95
N VAL A 77 -2.65 9.97 -14.77
CA VAL A 77 -1.77 9.25 -13.84
C VAL A 77 -0.37 9.08 -14.42
N GLU A 78 -0.25 8.94 -15.74
CA GLU A 78 1.05 8.95 -16.43
C GLU A 78 1.79 10.28 -16.20
N HIS A 79 1.14 11.42 -16.47
CA HIS A 79 1.70 12.75 -16.17
C HIS A 79 1.91 12.98 -14.66
N GLY A 80 1.16 12.27 -13.82
CA GLY A 80 1.33 12.24 -12.36
C GLY A 80 2.51 11.40 -11.87
N GLY A 81 3.32 10.84 -12.77
CA GLY A 81 4.54 10.11 -12.41
C GLY A 81 4.28 8.65 -11.99
N LEU A 82 3.22 8.01 -12.51
CA LEU A 82 2.92 6.61 -12.23
C LEU A 82 4.12 5.70 -12.41
N LEU A 83 4.88 5.85 -13.50
CA LEU A 83 6.02 4.99 -13.79
C LEU A 83 7.10 5.05 -12.69
N ASP A 84 7.53 6.25 -12.28
CA ASP A 84 8.52 6.45 -11.21
C ASP A 84 7.98 5.96 -9.86
N ALA A 85 6.72 6.27 -9.55
CA ALA A 85 6.08 5.79 -8.32
C ALA A 85 6.01 4.25 -8.27
N SER A 86 5.72 3.61 -9.41
CA SER A 86 5.67 2.14 -9.53
C SER A 86 7.03 1.51 -9.33
N MET A 87 8.08 2.08 -9.94
CA MET A 87 9.46 1.59 -9.78
C MET A 87 9.92 1.67 -8.31
N ARG A 88 9.65 2.79 -7.64
CA ARG A 88 9.99 2.96 -6.22
C ARG A 88 9.22 2.02 -5.32
N PHE A 89 7.95 1.76 -5.63
CA PHE A 89 7.15 0.79 -4.89
C PHE A 89 7.72 -0.62 -5.03
N LEU A 90 8.06 -1.04 -6.25
CA LEU A 90 8.70 -2.33 -6.50
C LEU A 90 10.08 -2.47 -5.83
N GLN A 91 10.84 -1.37 -5.70
CA GLN A 91 12.13 -1.37 -4.99
C GLN A 91 11.98 -1.50 -3.47
N ALA A 92 10.87 -1.03 -2.91
CA ALA A 92 10.59 -1.11 -1.48
C ALA A 92 9.90 -2.42 -1.07
N TRP A 93 9.51 -3.25 -2.04
CA TRP A 93 8.80 -4.51 -1.85
C TRP A 93 9.78 -5.69 -1.69
#